data_AF-A0A3M1SNK1-F1
#
_entry.id   AF-A0A3M1SNK1-F1
#
_cell.length_a   1.000
_cell.length_b   1.000
_cell.length_c   1.000
_cell.angle_alpha   90.00
_cell.angle_beta   90.00
_cell.angle_gamma   90.00
#
_symmetry.space_group_name_H-M   'P 1'
#
loop_
_entity.id
_entity.type
_entity.pdbx_description
1 polymer ?
#
loop_
_entity_poly.entity_id
_entity_poly.type
_entity_poly.pdbx_seq_one_letter_code
_entity_poly.pdbx_strand_id
1 'polypeptide(L)' 'MKVTKDTVIGDIIKNSPDGKKVIEKYFGNGCFTCPGMKVESISFGAMMHNVDPQKIIDEINALEEQNG' A
#
# COMPACT_ATOMS: atom_id res chain seq x y z
N MET A 1 -5.68 -4.92 9.65
CA MET A 1 -4.82 -3.91 10.30
C MET A 1 -5.30 -2.52 9.88
N LYS A 2 -5.38 -1.53 10.78
CA LYS A 2 -5.71 -0.18 10.30
C LYS A 2 -4.51 0.44 9.59
N VAL A 3 -4.61 0.64 8.27
CA VAL A 3 -3.55 1.24 7.45
C VAL A 3 -3.60 2.76 7.57
N THR A 4 -2.41 3.38 7.64
CA THR A 4 -2.22 4.83 7.67
C THR A 4 -1.12 5.23 6.68
N LYS A 5 -0.97 6.54 6.43
CA LYS A 5 0.05 7.09 5.52
C LYS A 5 1.50 6.74 5.90
N ASP A 6 1.73 6.42 7.17
CA ASP A 6 3.04 6.09 7.73
C ASP A 6 3.29 4.58 7.78
N THR A 7 2.29 3.76 7.38
CA THR A 7 2.44 2.32 7.32
C THR A 7 3.42 1.95 6.21
N VAL A 8 4.33 1.01 6.51
CA VAL A 8 5.33 0.50 5.57
C VAL A 8 4.66 -0.41 4.55
N ILE A 9 4.98 -0.21 3.26
CA ILE A 9 4.38 -0.97 2.16
C ILE A 9 4.68 -2.47 2.29
N GLY A 10 5.91 -2.82 2.67
CA GLY A 10 6.31 -4.20 2.96
C GLY A 10 5.45 -4.90 4.03
N ASP A 11 5.03 -4.17 5.06
CA ASP A 11 4.17 -4.73 6.11
C ASP A 11 2.75 -4.97 5.60
N ILE A 12 2.22 -4.08 4.76
CA ILE A 12 0.90 -4.24 4.14
C ILE A 12 0.88 -5.50 3.28
N ILE A 13 1.87 -5.66 2.39
CA ILE A 13 1.95 -6.81 1.48
C ILE A 13 2.07 -8.13 2.26
N LYS A 14 2.79 -8.12 3.39
CA LYS A 14 2.98 -9.30 4.23
C LYS A 14 1.72 -9.69 5.01
N ASN A 15 0.95 -8.70 5.49
CA ASN A 15 -0.17 -8.93 6.40
C ASN A 15 -1.55 -8.88 5.72
N SER A 16 -1.64 -8.35 4.49
CA SER A 16 -2.90 -8.12 3.79
C SER A 16 -2.81 -8.55 2.32
N PRO A 17 -3.33 -9.74 1.96
CA PRO A 17 -3.38 -10.20 0.56
C PRO A 17 -4.15 -9.25 -0.37
N ASP A 18 -5.20 -8.60 0.15
CA ASP A 18 -5.95 -7.60 -0.61
C ASP A 18 -5.20 -6.26 -0.66
N GLY A 19 -4.52 -5.88 0.43
CA GLY A 19 -3.61 -4.74 0.42
C GLY A 19 -2.53 -4.86 -0.65
N LYS A 20 -1.98 -6.06 -0.87
CA LYS A 20 -1.03 -6.31 -1.98
C LYS A 20 -1.62 -5.95 -3.35
N LYS A 21 -2.87 -6.33 -3.64
CA LYS A 21 -3.53 -6.03 -4.92
C LYS A 21 -3.72 -4.52 -5.12
N VAL A 22 -4.09 -3.82 -4.04
CA VAL A 22 -4.25 -2.35 -4.09
C VAL A 22 -2.90 -1.67 -4.34
N ILE A 23 -1.85 -2.09 -3.63
CA ILE A 23 -0.50 -1.57 -3.85
C ILE A 23 -0.04 -1.79 -5.30
N GLU A 24 -0.24 -2.98 -5.86
CA GLU A 24 0.08 -3.28 -7.27
C GLU A 24 -0.72 -2.41 -8.25
N LYS A 25 -2.00 -2.16 -7.97
CA LYS A 25 -2.86 -1.30 -8.78
C LYS A 25 -2.35 0.15 -8.85
N TYR A 26 -1.85 0.71 -7.75
CA TYR A 26 -1.42 2.12 -7.69
C TYR A 26 0.06 2.33 -8.02
N PHE A 27 0.96 1.41 -7.63
CA PHE A 27 2.40 1.54 -7.85
C PHE A 27 2.92 0.69 -9.01
N GLY A 28 2.06 -0.15 -9.59
CA GLY A 28 2.37 -1.01 -10.73
C GLY A 28 3.13 -2.28 -10.34
N ASN A 29 3.23 -3.21 -11.30
CA ASN A 29 3.82 -4.53 -11.10
C ASN A 29 5.32 -4.49 -10.75
N GLY A 30 6.00 -3.38 -11.07
CA GLY A 30 7.41 -3.15 -10.72
C GLY A 30 7.64 -2.83 -9.24
N CYS A 31 6.60 -2.45 -8.49
CA CYS A 31 6.68 -2.13 -7.06
C CYS A 31 7.37 -3.23 -6.26
N PHE A 32 7.07 -4.51 -6.56
CA PHE A 32 7.63 -5.64 -5.82
C PHE A 32 9.10 -5.92 -6.10
N THR A 33 9.67 -5.32 -7.15
CA THR A 33 11.09 -5.40 -7.47
C THR A 33 11.89 -4.21 -6.93
N CYS A 34 11.22 -3.16 -6.42
CA CYS A 34 11.88 -2.02 -5.80
C CYS A 34 12.52 -2.43 -4.46
N PRO A 35 13.84 -2.21 -4.25
CA PRO A 35 14.47 -2.47 -2.95
C PRO A 35 13.84 -1.64 -1.82
N GLY A 36 13.40 -0.40 -2.14
CA GLY A 36 12.81 0.54 -1.19
C GLY A 36 11.42 0.14 -0.69
N MET A 37 10.63 -0.57 -1.49
CA MET A 37 9.25 -0.97 -1.16
C MET A 37 9.13 -1.68 0.19
N LYS A 38 10.16 -2.45 0.57
CA LYS A 38 10.15 -3.21 1.83
C LYS A 38 10.21 -2.34 3.07
N VAL A 39 10.68 -1.10 2.95
CA VAL A 39 10.99 -0.21 4.09
C VAL A 39 10.35 1.17 3.98
N GLU A 40 9.82 1.54 2.81
CA GLU A 40 9.21 2.84 2.59
C GLU A 40 7.74 2.88 3.03
N SER A 41 7.27 4.07 3.45
CA SER A 41 5.88 4.32 3.80
C SER A 41 5.00 4.47 2.55
N ILE A 42 3.68 4.28 2.70
CA ILE A 42 2.72 4.59 1.62
C ILE A 42 2.86 6.04 1.16
N SER A 43 2.97 6.99 2.09
CA SER A 43 3.10 8.41 1.76
C SER A 43 4.31 8.69 0.87
N PHE A 44 5.46 8.07 1.17
CA PHE A 44 6.66 8.23 0.37
C PHE A 44 6.52 7.57 -1.00
N GLY A 45 6.06 6.32 -1.07
CA GLY A 45 5.81 5.63 -2.34
C GLY A 45 4.83 6.39 -3.22
N ALA A 46 3.74 6.91 -2.63
CA ALA A 46 2.75 7.72 -3.33
C ALA A 46 3.34 9.03 -3.88
N MET A 47 4.20 9.71 -3.11
CA MET A 47 4.93 10.89 -3.57
C MET A 47 5.83 10.56 -4.77
N MET A 48 6.60 9.46 -4.71
CA MET A 48 7.52 9.05 -5.78
C MET A 48 6.80 8.65 -7.08
N HIS A 49 5.58 8.15 -6.98
CA HIS A 49 4.75 7.72 -8.10
C HIS A 49 3.67 8.73 -8.50
N ASN A 50 3.66 9.92 -7.89
CA ASN A 50 2.70 10.99 -8.12
C ASN A 50 1.23 10.54 -7.97
N VAL A 51 0.98 9.73 -6.92
CA VAL A 51 -0.33 9.21 -6.52
C VAL A 51 -0.76 9.87 -5.21
N ASP A 52 -2.08 9.97 -4.99
CA ASP A 52 -2.63 10.40 -3.71
C ASP A 52 -2.60 9.23 -2.70
N PRO A 53 -1.83 9.33 -1.60
CA PRO A 53 -1.76 8.26 -0.60
C PRO A 53 -3.10 7.97 0.06
N GLN A 54 -4.01 8.95 0.16
CA GLN A 54 -5.29 8.76 0.83
C GLN A 54 -6.17 7.76 0.08
N LYS A 55 -6.15 7.79 -1.26
CA LYS A 55 -6.88 6.81 -2.09
C LYS A 55 -6.45 5.37 -1.83
N ILE A 56 -5.15 5.17 -1.63
CA ILE A 56 -4.57 3.85 -1.34
C ILE A 56 -5.03 3.38 0.03
N ILE A 57 -4.92 4.25 1.04
CA ILE A 57 -5.30 3.97 2.43
C ILE A 57 -6.79 3.63 2.53
N ASP A 58 -7.65 4.44 1.92
CA ASP A 58 -9.10 4.25 1.97
C ASP A 58 -9.51 2.95 1.29
N GLU A 59 -8.93 2.62 0.13
CA GLU A 59 -9.24 1.39 -0.58
C GLU A 59 -8.78 0.15 0.21
N ILE A 60 -7.60 0.18 0.82
CA ILE A 60 -7.14 -0.94 1.66
C ILE A 60 -8.02 -1.12 2.89
N ASN A 61 -8.28 -0.04 3.64
CA ASN A 61 -9.09 -0.12 4.85
C ASN A 61 -10.53 -0.56 4.55
N ALA A 62 -11.13 -0.10 3.45
CA ALA A 62 -12.47 -0.51 3.04
C ALA A 62 -12.55 -2.00 2.68
N LEU A 63 -11.52 -2.57 2.04
CA LEU A 63 -11.45 -3.99 1.75
C LEU A 63 -11.30 -4.83 3.03
N GLU A 64 -10.51 -4.36 3.99
CA GLU A 64 -10.34 -5.05 5.26
C GLU A 64 -11.58 -5.02 6.14
N GLU A 65 -12.35 -3.93 6.13
CA GLU A 65 -13.63 -3.83 6.82
C GLU A 65 -14.71 -4.75 6.22
N GLN A 66 -14.68 -4.99 4.90
CA GLN A 66 -15.63 -5.88 4.22
C GLN A 66 -15.33 -7.37 4.44
N ASN A 67 -14.11 -7.70 4.87
CA ASN A 67 -13.65 -9.07 5.14
C ASN A 67 -13.68 -9.43 6.65
N GLY A 68 -14.15 -8.51 7.50
CA GLY A 68 -14.19 -8.65 8.97
C GLY A 68 -15.55 -9.05 9.53
#